data_AF-A0A171KSP0-F1
#
_entry.id   AF-A0A171KSP0-F1
#
_cell.length_a   1.000
_cell.length_b   1.000
_cell.length_c   1.000
_cell.angle_alpha   90.00
_cell.angle_beta   90.00
_cell.angle_gamma   90.00
#
_symmetry.space_group_name_H-M   'P 1'
#
loop_
_entity.id
_entity.type
_entity.pdbx_description
1 polymer ?
#
loop_
_entity_poly.entity_id
_entity_poly.type
_entity_poly.pdbx_seq_one_letter_code
_entity_poly.pdbx_strand_id
1 'polypeptide(L)'
;MTFPECFRFDLRRPRVAHTVVAFLAAVASLSAAAAQPAGSKALPLIQTPPDSAIAEMASVPALHGLALANLIASNCAIEGLEAGDAALIGGTAQVVAQHLGVGSDEYFSVYINGALREFGAADACHIHAASTLSLASSLKAQGGAVLNRAELE
;
A
#
# COMPACT_ATOMS: atom_id res chain seq x y z
N MET A 1 6.53 23.46 -27.11
CA MET A 1 6.31 22.01 -27.32
C MET A 1 4.90 21.72 -26.87
N THR A 2 4.10 21.28 -27.82
CA THR A 2 2.63 21.21 -27.85
C THR A 2 2.15 19.88 -27.27
N PHE A 3 1.12 19.95 -26.41
CA PHE A 3 0.34 18.79 -25.96
C PHE A 3 -0.56 18.28 -27.08
N PRO A 4 -0.71 16.96 -27.30
CA PRO A 4 -1.76 16.44 -28.15
C PRO A 4 -2.99 16.08 -27.32
N GLU A 5 -4.07 16.82 -27.58
CA GLU A 5 -5.43 16.33 -27.43
C GLU A 5 -5.69 15.16 -28.38
N CYS A 6 -6.46 14.17 -27.94
CA CYS A 6 -7.56 13.59 -28.71
C CYS A 6 -8.30 12.54 -27.86
N PHE A 7 -9.31 13.00 -27.13
CA PHE A 7 -10.49 12.20 -26.85
C PHE A 7 -11.22 11.95 -28.18
N ARG A 8 -11.44 10.68 -28.56
CA ARG A 8 -12.45 10.33 -29.56
C ARG A 8 -13.29 9.15 -29.07
N PHE A 9 -14.43 9.52 -28.49
CA PHE A 9 -15.58 8.67 -28.30
C PHE A 9 -16.30 8.52 -29.65
N ASP A 10 -16.21 7.36 -30.30
CA ASP A 10 -17.02 7.05 -31.48
C ASP A 10 -18.13 6.05 -31.11
N LEU A 11 -19.32 6.60 -30.83
CA LEU A 11 -20.56 5.87 -30.67
C LEU A 11 -21.13 5.51 -32.05
N ARG A 12 -20.79 4.34 -32.57
CA ARG A 12 -21.49 3.76 -33.72
C ARG A 12 -22.75 3.00 -33.25
N ARG A 13 -23.92 3.58 -33.54
CA ARG A 13 -25.23 2.92 -33.45
C ARG A 13 -25.43 1.88 -34.58
N PRO A 14 -26.30 0.87 -34.36
CA PRO A 14 -26.42 -0.31 -35.21
C PRO A 14 -27.37 -0.10 -36.41
N ARG A 15 -27.12 -0.83 -37.51
CA ARG A 15 -28.10 -1.07 -38.58
C ARG A 15 -28.77 -2.42 -38.37
N VAL A 16 -30.10 -2.42 -38.40
CA VAL A 16 -30.97 -3.60 -38.38
C VAL A 16 -31.20 -4.10 -39.81
N ALA A 17 -31.11 -5.42 -40.03
CA ALA A 17 -31.71 -6.08 -41.19
C ALA A 17 -32.10 -7.55 -40.87
N HIS A 18 -33.41 -7.81 -40.98
CA HIS A 18 -34.16 -9.06 -41.17
C HIS A 18 -33.51 -9.99 -42.22
N THR A 19 -33.66 -11.32 -42.32
CA THR A 19 -34.27 -12.47 -41.63
C THR A 19 -33.72 -13.71 -42.39
N VAL A 20 -33.58 -14.89 -41.77
CA VAL A 20 -33.97 -16.24 -42.29
C VAL A 20 -33.40 -17.34 -41.38
N VAL A 21 -34.31 -18.26 -41.07
CA VAL A 21 -34.25 -19.41 -40.19
C VAL A 21 -33.28 -20.49 -40.67
N ALA A 22 -32.51 -21.08 -39.75
CA ALA A 22 -32.07 -22.47 -39.85
C ALA A 22 -32.02 -23.07 -38.43
N PHE A 23 -32.90 -24.03 -38.19
CA PHE A 23 -32.90 -24.92 -37.03
C PHE A 23 -31.65 -25.81 -37.09
N LEU A 24 -30.81 -25.75 -36.06
CA LEU A 24 -29.93 -26.84 -35.66
C LEU A 24 -29.70 -26.71 -34.15
N ALA A 25 -30.38 -27.58 -33.42
CA ALA A 25 -30.27 -27.73 -31.99
C ALA A 25 -28.85 -28.21 -31.63
N ALA A 26 -28.05 -27.32 -31.08
CA ALA A 26 -26.88 -27.68 -30.29
C ALA A 26 -27.14 -27.22 -28.86
N VAL A 27 -27.43 -28.18 -27.99
CA VAL A 27 -27.53 -27.96 -26.55
C VAL A 27 -26.12 -27.69 -26.04
N ALA A 28 -25.68 -26.43 -26.15
CA ALA A 28 -24.49 -25.96 -25.48
C ALA A 28 -24.89 -25.72 -24.02
N SER A 29 -24.61 -26.71 -23.16
CA SER A 29 -24.59 -26.53 -21.72
C SER A 29 -23.54 -25.47 -21.39
N LEU A 30 -23.94 -24.19 -21.41
CA LEU A 30 -23.19 -23.13 -20.78
C LEU A 30 -23.19 -23.44 -19.29
N SER A 31 -22.11 -24.07 -18.82
CA SER A 31 -21.75 -24.05 -17.42
C SER A 31 -21.69 -22.58 -17.01
N ALA A 32 -22.72 -22.12 -16.33
CA ALA A 32 -22.71 -20.88 -15.59
C ALA A 32 -21.60 -21.01 -14.55
N ALA A 33 -20.38 -20.63 -14.91
CA ALA A 33 -19.35 -20.32 -13.94
C ALA A 33 -19.91 -19.16 -13.14
N ALA A 34 -20.51 -19.47 -12.00
CA ALA A 34 -20.91 -18.49 -11.02
C ALA A 34 -19.68 -17.64 -10.75
N ALA A 35 -19.69 -16.40 -11.23
CA ALA A 35 -18.74 -15.38 -10.82
C ALA A 35 -18.94 -15.24 -9.31
N GLN A 36 -18.12 -15.94 -8.53
CA GLN A 36 -18.10 -15.77 -7.10
C GLN A 36 -17.81 -14.29 -6.86
N PRO A 37 -18.62 -13.57 -6.06
CA PRO A 37 -18.27 -12.22 -5.68
C PRO A 37 -16.88 -12.28 -5.07
N ALA A 38 -15.95 -11.50 -5.63
CA ALA A 38 -14.65 -11.30 -5.01
C ALA A 38 -14.92 -10.76 -3.60
N GLY A 39 -14.85 -11.64 -2.61
CA GLY A 39 -15.08 -11.27 -1.22
C GLY A 39 -14.14 -10.12 -0.90
N SER A 40 -14.70 -8.99 -0.47
CA SER A 40 -13.92 -7.83 -0.05
C SER A 40 -13.02 -8.28 1.09
N LYS A 41 -11.73 -8.51 0.82
CA LYS A 41 -10.75 -8.85 1.84
C LYS A 41 -10.69 -7.67 2.80
N ALA A 42 -11.07 -7.90 4.06
CA ALA A 42 -11.01 -6.87 5.08
C ALA A 42 -9.57 -6.35 5.19
N LEU A 43 -9.40 -5.03 5.17
CA LEU A 43 -8.09 -4.42 5.38
C LEU A 43 -7.67 -4.64 6.84
N PRO A 44 -6.38 -4.93 7.09
CA PRO A 44 -5.86 -5.04 8.45
C PRO A 44 -5.98 -3.69 9.17
N LEU A 45 -6.29 -3.72 10.46
CA LEU A 45 -6.24 -2.56 11.33
C LEU A 45 -4.80 -2.39 11.84
N ILE A 46 -4.26 -1.17 11.74
CA ILE A 46 -2.93 -0.86 12.25
C ILE A 46 -3.07 -0.20 13.62
N GLN A 47 -2.48 -0.82 14.62
CA GLN A 47 -2.25 -0.22 15.93
C GLN A 47 -0.81 0.26 15.99
N THR A 48 -0.58 1.56 16.09
CA THR A 48 0.76 2.11 16.34
C THR A 48 1.16 1.90 17.80
N PRO A 49 2.45 2.04 18.15
CA PRO A 49 2.85 2.15 19.55
C PRO A 49 2.03 3.22 20.30
N PRO A 50 1.88 3.08 21.64
CA PRO A 50 1.14 4.03 22.45
C PRO A 50 1.83 5.40 22.45
N ASP A 51 1.05 6.44 22.71
CA ASP A 51 1.48 7.85 22.69
C ASP A 51 2.77 8.11 23.49
N SER A 52 2.93 7.48 24.66
CA SER A 52 4.14 7.60 25.48
C SER A 52 5.40 7.07 24.78
N ALA A 53 5.30 5.92 24.11
CA ALA A 53 6.42 5.35 23.35
C ALA A 53 6.73 6.20 22.11
N ILE A 54 5.69 6.73 21.46
CA ILE A 54 5.86 7.67 20.34
C ILE A 54 6.58 8.93 20.80
N ALA A 55 6.15 9.54 21.91
CA ALA A 55 6.75 10.75 22.45
C ALA A 55 8.24 10.56 22.79
N GLU A 56 8.63 9.39 23.30
CA GLU A 56 10.03 9.06 23.59
C GLU A 56 10.90 8.90 22.33
N MET A 57 10.34 8.35 21.23
CA MET A 57 11.08 8.17 19.97
C MET A 57 11.01 9.37 19.03
N ALA A 58 10.05 10.28 19.23
CA ALA A 58 9.73 11.35 18.30
C ALA A 58 10.92 12.30 18.11
N SER A 59 11.56 12.19 16.96
CA SER A 59 12.69 13.04 16.57
C SER A 59 12.77 13.11 15.05
N VAL A 60 13.39 14.18 14.52
CA VAL A 60 13.61 14.36 13.08
C VAL A 60 14.33 13.15 12.46
N PRO A 61 15.42 12.60 13.05
CA PRO A 61 16.07 11.40 12.51
C PRO A 61 15.18 10.16 12.55
N ALA A 62 14.38 9.97 13.61
CA ALA A 62 13.47 8.84 13.69
C ALA A 62 12.38 8.91 12.62
N LEU A 63 11.81 10.10 12.37
CA LEU A 63 10.81 10.29 11.32
C LEU A 63 11.36 9.98 9.93
N HIS A 64 12.59 10.43 9.64
CA HIS A 64 13.28 10.09 8.39
C HIS A 64 13.55 8.59 8.27
N GLY A 65 14.05 7.96 9.34
CA GLY A 65 14.29 6.51 9.39
C GLY A 65 13.01 5.71 9.17
N LEU A 66 11.88 6.13 9.75
CA LEU A 66 10.56 5.53 9.54
C LEU A 66 10.08 5.68 8.09
N ALA A 67 10.25 6.86 7.48
CA ALA A 67 9.92 7.09 6.08
C ALA A 67 10.72 6.18 5.13
N LEU A 68 12.04 6.07 5.35
CA LEU A 68 12.91 5.19 4.57
C LEU A 68 12.58 3.71 4.78
N ALA A 69 12.42 3.28 6.04
CA ALA A 69 12.06 1.92 6.37
C ALA A 69 10.71 1.52 5.75
N ASN A 70 9.73 2.44 5.68
CA ASN A 70 8.46 2.18 5.01
C ASN A 70 8.65 1.93 3.50
N LEU A 71 9.47 2.74 2.82
CA LEU A 71 9.79 2.54 1.40
C LEU A 71 10.51 1.20 1.18
N ILE A 72 11.49 0.88 2.02
CA ILE A 72 12.25 -0.37 1.95
C ILE A 72 11.31 -1.57 2.20
N ALA A 73 10.53 -1.57 3.28
CA ALA A 73 9.59 -2.65 3.60
C ALA A 73 8.49 -2.82 2.53
N SER A 74 8.10 -1.75 1.85
CA SER A 74 7.06 -1.79 0.81
C SER A 74 7.57 -2.32 -0.54
N ASN A 75 8.87 -2.22 -0.81
CA ASN A 75 9.42 -2.45 -2.16
C ASN A 75 10.52 -3.52 -2.22
N CYS A 76 11.06 -3.95 -1.08
CA CYS A 76 12.15 -4.93 -1.01
C CYS A 76 11.66 -6.24 -0.39
N ALA A 77 12.15 -7.36 -0.89
CA ALA A 77 11.97 -8.66 -0.24
C ALA A 77 12.97 -8.79 0.92
N ILE A 78 12.48 -8.70 2.15
CA ILE A 78 13.29 -8.81 3.37
C ILE A 78 12.78 -10.00 4.19
N GLU A 79 13.64 -10.98 4.42
CA GLU A 79 13.32 -12.12 5.27
C GLU A 79 13.02 -11.66 6.71
N GLY A 80 11.95 -12.20 7.29
CA GLY A 80 11.50 -11.87 8.65
C GLY A 80 10.55 -10.68 8.75
N LEU A 81 10.35 -9.89 7.70
CA LEU A 81 9.23 -8.94 7.66
C LEU A 81 7.91 -9.69 7.42
N GLU A 82 6.89 -9.31 8.17
CA GLU A 82 5.56 -9.88 8.10
C GLU A 82 4.61 -9.01 7.26
N ALA A 83 3.51 -9.61 6.81
CA ALA A 83 2.48 -8.89 6.10
C ALA A 83 1.91 -7.77 7.00
N GLY A 84 2.00 -6.53 6.52
CA GLY A 84 1.53 -5.35 7.23
C GLY A 84 2.60 -4.61 8.03
N ASP A 85 3.82 -5.13 8.17
CA ASP A 85 4.91 -4.42 8.85
C ASP A 85 5.19 -3.06 8.18
N ALA A 86 5.18 -2.98 6.84
CA ALA A 86 5.28 -1.71 6.13
C ALA A 86 4.17 -0.72 6.54
N ALA A 87 2.93 -1.20 6.68
CA ALA A 87 1.80 -0.36 7.11
C ALA A 87 1.93 0.08 8.58
N LEU A 88 2.45 -0.77 9.46
CA LEU A 88 2.78 -0.41 10.84
C LEU A 88 3.86 0.68 10.89
N ILE A 89 4.94 0.53 10.13
CA ILE A 89 6.01 1.52 10.02
C ILE A 89 5.46 2.85 9.49
N GLY A 90 4.74 2.81 8.36
CA GLY A 90 4.17 4.01 7.74
C GLY A 90 3.12 4.71 8.61
N GLY A 91 2.27 3.96 9.31
CA GLY A 91 1.32 4.50 10.29
C GLY A 91 2.04 5.17 11.46
N THR A 92 3.08 4.51 12.00
CA THR A 92 3.90 5.08 13.08
C THR A 92 4.61 6.36 12.62
N ALA A 93 5.13 6.40 11.39
CA ALA A 93 5.75 7.59 10.81
C ALA A 93 4.79 8.79 10.80
N GLN A 94 3.52 8.57 10.46
CA GLN A 94 2.51 9.62 10.46
C GLN A 94 2.21 10.14 11.88
N VAL A 95 2.13 9.25 12.87
CA VAL A 95 1.92 9.67 14.27
C VAL A 95 3.14 10.43 14.79
N VAL A 96 4.36 9.97 14.51
CA VAL A 96 5.59 10.71 14.85
C VAL A 96 5.62 12.09 14.18
N ALA A 97 5.23 12.20 12.91
CA ALA A 97 5.13 13.50 12.23
C ALA A 97 4.17 14.45 12.96
N GLN A 98 3.02 13.96 13.40
CA GLN A 98 2.05 14.75 14.17
C GLN A 98 2.64 15.22 15.50
N HIS A 99 3.36 14.35 16.24
CA HIS A 99 4.05 14.75 17.49
C HIS A 99 5.09 15.85 17.26
N LEU A 100 5.76 15.82 16.12
CA LEU A 100 6.76 16.83 15.75
C LEU A 100 6.15 18.11 15.18
N GLY A 101 4.82 18.17 15.00
CA GLY A 101 4.14 19.30 14.36
C GLY A 101 4.42 19.42 12.86
N VAL A 102 4.88 18.33 12.23
CA VAL A 102 5.20 18.28 10.79
C VAL A 102 3.90 18.10 10.00
N GLY A 103 3.57 19.08 9.17
CA GLY A 103 2.39 19.03 8.30
C GLY A 103 2.57 18.04 7.14
N SER A 104 1.48 17.65 6.48
CA SER A 104 1.52 16.66 5.39
C SER A 104 2.44 17.09 4.24
N ASP A 105 2.39 18.35 3.81
CA ASP A 105 3.23 18.84 2.71
C ASP A 105 4.72 18.77 3.04
N GLU A 106 5.08 19.11 4.28
CA GLU A 106 6.46 18.99 4.77
C GLU A 106 6.87 17.51 4.89
N TYR A 107 5.97 16.67 5.42
CA TYR A 107 6.20 15.22 5.51
C TYR A 107 6.55 14.62 4.14
N PHE A 108 5.76 14.95 3.11
CA PHE A 108 6.04 14.49 1.75
C PHE A 108 7.31 15.11 1.16
N SER A 109 7.41 16.45 1.19
CA SER A 109 8.46 17.17 0.47
C SER A 109 9.86 17.00 1.08
N VAL A 110 9.95 16.80 2.39
CA VAL A 110 11.22 16.64 3.12
C VAL A 110 11.50 15.17 3.38
N TYR A 111 10.59 14.46 4.05
CA TYR A 111 10.87 13.12 4.58
C TYR A 111 10.66 12.02 3.55
N ILE A 112 9.52 12.02 2.85
CA ILE A 112 9.29 11.02 1.78
C ILE A 112 10.27 11.23 0.62
N ASN A 113 10.46 12.46 0.14
CA ASN A 113 11.43 12.74 -0.93
C ASN A 113 12.87 12.48 -0.49
N GLY A 114 13.22 12.80 0.76
CA GLY A 114 14.52 12.45 1.34
C GLY A 114 14.76 10.95 1.32
N ALA A 115 13.79 10.19 1.82
CA ALA A 115 13.81 8.73 1.84
C ALA A 115 13.83 8.12 0.43
N LEU A 116 13.10 8.68 -0.55
CA LEU A 116 13.13 8.23 -1.95
C LEU A 116 14.52 8.38 -2.58
N ARG A 117 15.22 9.47 -2.26
CA ARG A 117 16.58 9.70 -2.76
C ARG A 117 17.57 8.67 -2.21
N GLU A 118 17.43 8.30 -0.93
CA GLU A 118 18.23 7.25 -0.31
C GLU A 118 17.86 5.85 -0.82
N PHE A 119 16.56 5.58 -0.97
CA PHE A 119 16.05 4.36 -1.60
C PHE A 119 16.55 4.20 -3.05
N GLY A 120 16.71 5.30 -3.78
CA GLY A 120 17.23 5.31 -5.15
C GLY A 120 18.73 5.00 -5.25
N ALA A 121 19.45 4.87 -4.14
CA ALA A 121 20.84 4.44 -4.16
C ALA A 121 20.97 2.99 -4.61
N ALA A 122 22.09 2.66 -5.27
CA ALA A 122 22.39 1.28 -5.63
C ALA A 122 22.40 0.40 -4.37
N ASP A 123 21.73 -0.74 -4.45
CA ASP A 123 21.69 -1.74 -3.38
C ASP A 123 20.99 -1.29 -2.07
N ALA A 124 20.15 -0.23 -2.12
CA ALA A 124 19.43 0.28 -0.95
C ALA A 124 18.63 -0.81 -0.20
N CYS A 125 17.99 -1.73 -0.93
CA CYS A 125 17.28 -2.86 -0.33
C CYS A 125 18.17 -3.72 0.58
N HIS A 126 19.41 -4.02 0.15
CA HIS A 126 20.34 -4.80 0.95
C HIS A 126 20.89 -4.00 2.13
N ILE A 127 21.31 -2.75 1.87
CA ILE A 127 21.91 -1.86 2.88
C ILE A 127 20.96 -1.62 4.06
N HIS A 128 19.66 -1.44 3.79
CA HIS A 128 18.67 -1.08 4.80
C HIS A 128 17.79 -2.24 5.26
N ALA A 129 18.03 -3.48 4.79
CA ALA A 129 17.22 -4.64 5.17
C ALA A 129 17.21 -4.87 6.69
N ALA A 130 18.41 -4.96 7.29
CA ALA A 130 18.58 -5.28 8.70
C ALA A 130 18.01 -4.19 9.62
N SER A 131 18.24 -2.92 9.29
CA SER A 131 17.70 -1.80 10.07
C SER A 131 16.18 -1.73 9.97
N THR A 132 15.60 -2.00 8.78
CA THR A 132 14.14 -2.04 8.59
C THR A 132 13.49 -3.16 9.41
N LEU A 133 14.08 -4.36 9.40
CA LEU A 133 13.61 -5.49 10.21
C LEU A 133 13.69 -5.20 11.71
N SER A 134 14.81 -4.63 12.16
CA SER A 134 15.02 -4.23 13.55
C SER A 134 14.01 -3.17 13.99
N LEU A 135 13.73 -2.20 13.11
CA LEU A 135 12.73 -1.17 13.36
C LEU A 135 11.32 -1.76 13.48
N ALA A 136 10.89 -2.62 12.55
CA ALA A 136 9.58 -3.29 12.62
C ALA A 136 9.42 -4.08 13.92
N SER A 137 10.43 -4.85 14.31
CA SER A 137 10.46 -5.62 15.56
C SER A 137 10.37 -4.71 16.78
N SER A 138 11.08 -3.59 16.77
CA SER A 138 11.07 -2.62 17.87
C SER A 138 9.71 -1.93 18.02
N LEU A 139 9.02 -1.61 16.92
CA LEU A 139 7.66 -1.07 16.97
C LEU A 139 6.67 -2.08 17.56
N LYS A 140 6.78 -3.35 17.17
CA LYS A 140 5.96 -4.43 17.73
C LYS A 140 6.22 -4.63 19.23
N ALA A 141 7.48 -4.63 19.65
CA ALA A 141 7.87 -4.73 21.06
C ALA A 141 7.33 -3.56 21.91
N GLN A 142 7.10 -2.40 21.30
CA GLN A 142 6.53 -1.22 21.96
C GLN A 142 4.99 -1.20 21.92
N GLY A 143 4.33 -2.29 21.51
CA GLY A 143 2.87 -2.38 21.49
C GLY A 143 2.21 -1.97 20.18
N GLY A 144 2.99 -1.78 19.11
CA GLY A 144 2.47 -1.71 17.75
C GLY A 144 2.01 -3.10 17.27
N ALA A 145 0.95 -3.16 16.49
CA ALA A 145 0.41 -4.40 15.96
C ALA A 145 -0.31 -4.22 14.62
N VAL A 146 -0.31 -5.28 13.82
CA VAL A 146 -1.15 -5.42 12.63
C VAL A 146 -2.26 -6.40 13.00
N LEU A 147 -3.46 -5.89 13.19
CA LEU A 147 -4.60 -6.65 13.70
C LEU A 147 -5.49 -7.06 12.54
N ASN A 148 -5.81 -8.34 12.44
CA ASN A 148 -6.84 -8.80 11.52
C ASN A 148 -8.22 -8.54 12.12
N ARG A 149 -9.19 -8.16 11.29
CA ARG A 149 -10.58 -7.94 11.76
C ARG A 149 -11.17 -9.20 12.43
N ALA A 150 -10.75 -10.39 12.01
CA ALA A 150 -11.18 -11.66 12.60
C ALA A 150 -10.64 -11.92 14.02
N GLU A 151 -9.64 -11.14 14.47
CA GLU A 151 -9.05 -11.26 15.81
C GLU A 151 -9.67 -10.27 16.80
N LEU A 152 -10.59 -9.41 16.32
CA LEU A 152 -11.24 -8.34 17.09
C LEU A 152 -12.71 -8.65 17.44
N GLU A 153 -13.24 -9.79 16.98
CA GLU A 153 -14.60 -10.31 17.26
C GLU A 153 -14.53 -11.47 18.27
#